data_AF-A0A7C4P4F4-F1
#
_entry.id   AF-A0A7C4P4F4-F1
#
_cell.length_a   1.000
_cell.length_b   1.000
_cell.length_c   1.000
_cell.angle_alpha   90.00
_cell.angle_beta   90.00
_cell.angle_gamma   90.00
#
_symmetry.space_group_name_H-M   'P 1'
#
loop_
_entity.id
_entity.type
_entity.pdbx_description
1 polymer ?
#
loop_
_entity_poly.entity_id
_entity_poly.type
_entity_poly.pdbx_seq_one_letter_code
_entity_poly.pdbx_strand_id
1 'polypeptide(L)'
;MTPFLQLALALALLITAAKLGGYASVTLRQPSVLGELVAGLIIGPSVLNMLHWPFFTNEHLGETIAQFAELQTQMTMMLYTSQQMNGIYGSLYRSG
;
A
#
# COMPACT_ATOMS: atom_id res chain seq x y z
N MET A 1 -8.53 17.51 15.52
CA MET A 1 -9.07 17.04 14.22
C MET A 1 -9.96 15.83 14.49
N THR A 2 -11.00 15.57 13.70
CA THR A 2 -11.81 14.36 13.90
C THR A 2 -10.98 13.10 13.60
N PRO A 3 -11.25 11.95 14.26
CA PRO A 3 -10.51 10.70 14.00
C PRO A 3 -10.51 10.30 12.52
N PHE A 4 -11.65 10.46 11.86
CA PHE A 4 -11.80 10.19 10.42
C PHE A 4 -10.89 11.09 9.57
N LEU A 5 -10.81 12.38 9.88
CA LEU A 5 -9.98 13.32 9.12
C LEU A 5 -8.49 13.02 9.29
N GLN A 6 -8.06 12.57 10.49
CA GLN A 6 -6.69 12.12 10.71
C GLN A 6 -6.37 10.87 9.89
N LEU A 7 -7.28 9.89 9.83
CA LEU A 7 -7.14 8.70 8.99
C LEU A 7 -7.06 9.06 7.50
N ALA A 8 -8.00 9.87 7.01
CA ALA A 8 -8.03 10.29 5.61
C ALA A 8 -6.74 11.03 5.22
N LEU A 9 -6.25 11.93 6.07
CA LEU A 9 -5.00 12.65 5.83
C LEU A 9 -3.78 11.72 5.85
N ALA A 10 -3.69 10.81 6.83
CA ALA A 10 -2.59 9.86 6.91
C ALA A 10 -2.54 8.94 5.68
N LEU A 11 -3.68 8.40 5.25
CA LEU A 11 -3.78 7.59 4.04
C LEU A 11 -3.46 8.40 2.78
N ALA A 12 -3.94 9.63 2.67
CA ALA A 12 -3.62 10.50 1.54
C ALA A 12 -2.11 10.75 1.42
N LEU A 13 -1.42 11.01 2.54
CA LEU A 13 0.03 11.18 2.57
C LEU A 13 0.77 9.88 2.21
N LEU A 14 0.39 8.75 2.82
CA LEU A 14 0.99 7.44 2.54
C LEU A 14 0.86 7.06 1.06
N ILE A 15 -0.35 7.16 0.50
CA ILE A 15 -0.62 6.80 -0.91
C ILE A 15 0.10 7.77 -1.86
N THR A 16 0.09 9.07 -1.56
CA THR A 16 0.76 10.07 -2.39
C THR A 16 2.26 9.80 -2.43
N ALA A 17 2.88 9.56 -1.29
CA ALA A 17 4.30 9.28 -1.21
C ALA A 17 4.67 7.95 -1.88
N ALA A 18 3.89 6.89 -1.67
CA ALA A 18 4.10 5.62 -2.36
C ALA A 18 4.05 5.80 -3.88
N LYS A 19 3.04 6.53 -4.41
CA LYS A 19 2.94 6.82 -5.84
C LYS A 19 4.10 7.66 -6.37
N LEU A 20 4.54 8.67 -5.62
CA LEU A 20 5.70 9.48 -6.00
C LEU A 20 6.99 8.65 -6.02
N GLY A 21 7.19 7.80 -5.01
CA GLY A 21 8.31 6.86 -4.95
C GLY A 21 8.29 5.87 -6.12
N GLY A 22 7.14 5.25 -6.38
CA GLY A 22 6.96 4.34 -7.51
C GLY A 22 7.23 5.01 -8.85
N TYR A 23 6.70 6.21 -9.07
CA TYR A 23 6.96 7.01 -10.27
C TYR A 23 8.44 7.35 -10.44
N ALA A 24 9.13 7.76 -9.36
CA ALA A 24 10.56 8.02 -9.39
C ALA A 24 11.36 6.76 -9.77
N SER A 25 11.02 5.59 -9.19
CA SER A 25 11.66 4.31 -9.53
C SER A 25 11.45 3.92 -10.99
N VAL A 26 10.23 4.07 -11.52
CA VAL A 26 9.95 3.79 -12.93
C VAL A 26 10.77 4.71 -13.84
N THR A 27 10.92 5.99 -13.47
CA THR A 27 11.76 6.96 -14.21
C THR A 27 13.24 6.53 -14.22
N LEU A 28 13.70 5.90 -13.13
CA LEU A 28 15.05 5.33 -12.99
C LEU A 28 15.18 3.91 -13.58
N ARG A 29 14.17 3.41 -14.30
CA ARG A 29 14.12 2.05 -14.90
C ARG A 29 14.16 0.92 -13.87
N GLN A 30 13.72 1.20 -12.65
CA GLN A 30 13.54 0.21 -11.57
C GLN A 30 12.06 -0.19 -11.47
N PRO A 31 11.74 -1.40 -10.95
CA PRO A 31 10.37 -1.78 -10.62
C PRO A 31 9.71 -0.76 -9.66
N SER A 32 8.45 -0.38 -9.92
CA SER A 32 7.70 0.60 -9.11
C SER A 32 7.71 0.25 -7.61
N VAL A 33 7.57 -1.03 -7.29
CA VAL A 33 7.54 -1.56 -5.92
C VAL A 33 8.77 -1.13 -5.11
N LEU A 34 9.96 -1.06 -5.72
CA LEU A 34 11.17 -0.61 -5.00
C LEU A 34 11.03 0.82 -4.50
N GLY A 35 10.46 1.71 -5.32
CA GLY A 35 10.27 3.11 -4.95
C GLY A 35 9.18 3.29 -3.90
N GLU A 36 8.10 2.52 -4.01
CA GLU A 36 7.01 2.49 -3.03
C GLU A 36 7.51 2.06 -1.65
N LEU A 37 8.32 0.99 -1.59
CA LEU A 37 8.90 0.49 -0.33
C LEU A 37 9.87 1.50 0.30
N VAL A 38 10.73 2.13 -0.51
CA VAL A 38 11.64 3.18 0.00
C VAL A 38 10.87 4.38 0.51
N ALA A 39 9.84 4.85 -0.20
CA ALA A 39 8.99 5.94 0.26
C ALA A 39 8.27 5.59 1.57
N GLY A 40 7.78 4.35 1.70
CA GLY A 40 7.20 3.82 2.93
C GLY A 40 8.19 3.77 4.10
N LEU A 41 9.44 3.36 3.85
CA LEU A 41 10.50 3.36 4.87
C LEU A 41 10.85 4.77 5.35
N ILE A 42 10.89 5.74 4.43
CA ILE A 42 11.18 7.14 4.75
C ILE A 42 10.05 7.75 5.59
N ILE A 43 8.79 7.54 5.21
CA ILE A 43 7.65 8.11 5.95
C ILE A 43 7.36 7.36 7.25
N GLY A 44 7.65 6.07 7.26
CA GLY A 44 7.45 5.19 8.39
C GLY A 44 8.28 5.55 9.62
N PRO A 45 8.16 4.74 10.69
CA PRO A 45 8.81 5.00 11.98
C PRO A 45 10.35 5.04 11.90
N SER A 46 10.94 4.44 10.87
CA SER A 46 12.40 4.33 10.73
C SER A 46 13.11 5.66 10.46
N VAL A 47 12.44 6.61 9.79
CA VAL A 47 13.07 7.88 9.40
C VAL A 47 12.26 9.09 9.86
N LEU A 48 11.07 9.32 9.30
CA LEU A 48 10.28 10.51 9.65
C LEU A 48 9.33 10.28 10.84
N ASN A 49 8.95 9.03 11.08
CA ASN A 49 7.98 8.65 12.11
C ASN A 49 6.70 9.50 12.08
N MET A 50 6.13 9.64 10.88
CA MET A 50 5.04 10.57 10.59
C MET A 50 3.84 10.41 11.53
N LEU A 51 3.49 9.17 11.92
CA LEU A 51 2.32 8.90 12.77
C LEU A 51 2.46 9.43 14.20
N HIS A 52 3.67 9.77 14.66
CA HIS A 52 3.93 10.36 15.97
C HIS A 52 4.04 11.89 15.95
N TRP A 53 3.78 12.54 14.81
CA TRP A 53 3.78 13.99 14.73
C TRP A 53 2.60 14.61 15.50
N PRO A 54 2.72 15.84 16.03
CA PRO A 54 1.71 16.46 16.88
C PRO A 54 0.34 16.71 16.18
N PHE A 55 0.28 16.57 14.85
CA PHE A 55 -0.96 16.64 14.08
C PHE A 55 -1.83 15.37 14.22
N PHE A 56 -1.22 14.24 14.56
CA PHE A 56 -1.89 12.96 14.78
C PHE A 56 -1.99 12.70 16.28
N THR A 57 -3.21 12.72 16.81
CA THR A 57 -3.47 12.60 18.25
C THR A 57 -4.23 11.33 18.61
N ASN A 58 -4.63 10.54 17.63
CA ASN A 58 -5.40 9.31 17.84
C ASN A 58 -4.46 8.10 17.96
N GLU A 59 -4.50 7.43 19.11
CA GLU A 59 -3.68 6.25 19.41
C GLU A 59 -3.99 5.05 18.49
N HIS A 60 -5.25 4.89 18.07
CA HIS A 60 -5.67 3.77 17.20
C HIS A 60 -5.38 3.99 15.72
N LEU A 61 -4.81 5.13 15.35
CA LEU A 61 -4.57 5.48 13.95
C LEU A 61 -3.61 4.49 13.28
N GLY A 62 -2.51 4.15 13.95
CA GLY A 62 -1.50 3.22 13.43
C GLY A 62 -2.06 1.81 13.25
N GLU A 63 -2.82 1.32 14.23
CA GLU A 63 -3.49 0.02 14.16
C GLU A 63 -4.50 -0.04 13.01
N THR A 64 -5.33 1.00 12.86
CA THR A 64 -6.31 1.07 11.76
C THR A 64 -5.59 1.04 10.41
N ILE A 65 -4.51 1.80 10.23
CA ILE A 65 -3.73 1.80 8.98
C ILE A 65 -3.13 0.41 8.72
N ALA A 66 -2.63 -0.28 9.76
CA ALA A 66 -2.10 -1.63 9.63
C ALA A 66 -3.17 -2.62 9.18
N GLN A 67 -4.38 -2.57 9.75
CA GLN A 67 -5.52 -3.39 9.33
C GLN A 67 -5.90 -3.12 7.86
N PHE A 68 -5.89 -1.87 7.42
CA PHE A 68 -6.11 -1.53 6.01
C PHE A 68 -5.02 -2.11 5.09
N ALA A 69 -3.75 -2.10 5.52
CA ALA A 69 -2.64 -2.67 4.76
C ALA A 69 -2.72 -4.21 4.69
N GLU A 70 -3.13 -4.87 5.78
CA GLU A 70 -3.42 -6.30 5.81
C GLU A 70 -4.56 -6.66 4.86
N LEU A 71 -5.66 -5.91 4.92
CA LEU A 71 -6.80 -6.09 4.01
C LEU A 71 -6.38 -5.90 2.56
N GLN A 72 -5.60 -4.86 2.25
CA GLN A 72 -5.08 -4.64 0.90
C GLN A 72 -4.28 -5.85 0.42
N THR A 73 -3.35 -6.34 1.23
CA THR A 73 -2.47 -7.48 0.88
C THR A 73 -3.30 -8.74 0.64
N GLN A 74 -4.24 -9.05 1.53
CA GLN A 74 -5.13 -10.21 1.39
C GLN A 74 -6.02 -10.11 0.15
N MET A 75 -6.60 -8.93 -0.10
CA MET A 75 -7.40 -8.66 -1.30
C MET A 75 -6.56 -8.87 -2.57
N THR A 76 -5.34 -8.33 -2.62
CA THR A 76 -4.44 -8.49 -3.78
C THR A 76 -4.06 -9.95 -4.02
N MET A 77 -3.70 -10.68 -2.97
CA MET A 77 -3.34 -12.10 -3.08
C MET A 77 -4.54 -12.96 -3.51
N MET A 78 -5.73 -12.68 -3.00
CA MET A 78 -6.97 -13.36 -3.41
C MET A 78 -7.30 -13.10 -4.89
N LEU A 79 -7.19 -11.85 -5.34
CA LEU A 79 -7.43 -11.47 -6.74
C LEU A 79 -6.42 -12.15 -7.66
N TYR A 80 -5.14 -12.14 -7.32
CA TYR A 80 -4.10 -12.82 -8.11
C TYR A 80 -4.38 -14.32 -8.25
N THR A 81 -4.72 -14.98 -7.14
CA THR A 81 -5.04 -16.43 -7.12
C THR A 81 -6.28 -16.74 -7.97
N SER A 82 -7.31 -15.89 -7.90
CA SER A 82 -8.53 -16.01 -8.71
C SER A 82 -8.23 -15.91 -10.22
N GLN A 83 -7.41 -14.94 -10.63
CA GLN A 83 -7.00 -14.77 -12.02
C GLN A 83 -6.16 -15.97 -12.53
N GLN A 84 -5.26 -16.50 -11.69
CA GLN A 84 -4.45 -17.66 -12.03
C GLN A 84 -5.30 -18.90 -12.31
N MET A 85 -6.30 -19.19 -11.47
CA MET A 85 -7.21 -20.32 -11.68
C MET A 85 -7.98 -20.18 -13.00
N ASN A 86 -8.53 -19.01 -13.30
CA ASN A 86 -9.26 -18.77 -14.55
C ASN A 86 -8.36 -18.99 -15.79
N GLY A 87 -7.09 -18.54 -15.73
CA GLY A 87 -6.11 -18.81 -16.76
C GLY A 87 -5.84 -20.31 -16.98
N ILE A 88 -5.75 -21.09 -15.90
CA ILE A 88 -5.56 -22.55 -15.95
C ILE A 88 -6.77 -23.23 -16.61
N TYR A 89 -7.98 -22.94 -16.16
CA TYR A 89 -9.20 -23.52 -16.74
C TYR A 89 -9.35 -23.18 -18.23
N GLY A 90 -9.06 -21.93 -18.61
CA GLY A 90 -9.08 -21.52 -20.01
C GLY A 90 -8.07 -22.25 -20.89
N SER A 91 -6.90 -22.62 -20.34
CA SER A 91 -5.89 -23.39 -21.08
C SER A 91 -6.27 -24.87 -21.26
N LEU A 92 -6.95 -25.48 -20.29
CA LEU A 92 -7.40 -26.88 -20.34
C LEU A 92 -8.55 -27.09 -21.35
N TYR A 93 -9.52 -26.17 -21.40
CA TYR A 93 -10.65 -26.26 -22.32
C TYR A 93 -10.28 -26.03 -23.79
N ARG A 94 -9.12 -25.43 -24.05
CA ARG A 94 -8.65 -25.10 -25.40
C ARG A 94 -7.79 -26.22 -26.01
N SER A 95 -7.53 -27.29 -25.26
CA SER A 95 -6.65 -28.42 -25.63
C SER A 95 -7.40 -29.74 -25.90
N GLY A 96 -8.74 -29.74 -25.87
CA GLY A 96 -9.60 -30.87 -26.26
C GLY A 96 -10.49 -30.51 -27.44
#